data_AF-A0A4Q4MY81-F1
#
_entry.id   AF-A0A4Q4MY81-F1
#
_cell.length_a   1.000
_cell.length_b   1.000
_cell.length_c   1.000
_cell.angle_alpha   90.00
_cell.angle_beta   90.00
_cell.angle_gamma   90.00
#
_symmetry.space_group_name_H-M   'P 1'
#
loop_
_entity.id
_entity.type
_entity.pdbx_description
1 polymer ?
#
loop_
_entity_poly.entity_id
_entity_poly.type
_entity_poly.pdbx_seq_one_letter_code
_entity_poly.pdbx_strand_id
1 'polypeptide(L)'
;MNQQKLSLQQEQELVRYTETLTERRIPPTREMIRNFASTIAKEPVSESWVTRFINPHSVHLVSRWATSMDRNRHQADSGAKYSLYFNLLRDKISQ
;
A
#
# COMPACT_ATOMS: atom_id res chain seq x y z
N MET A 1 2.80 6.33 -29.03
CA MET A 1 2.40 7.46 -28.17
C MET A 1 3.29 7.43 -26.93
N ASN A 2 4.07 8.49 -26.70
CA ASN A 2 5.09 8.56 -25.65
C ASN A 2 4.48 8.33 -24.26
N GLN A 3 4.75 7.17 -23.67
CA GLN A 3 4.17 6.70 -22.40
C GLN A 3 4.93 7.22 -21.16
N GLN A 4 5.86 8.18 -21.33
CA GLN A 4 6.62 8.76 -20.23
C GLN A 4 6.07 10.16 -19.91
N LYS A 5 5.19 10.20 -18.89
CA LYS A 5 4.66 11.44 -18.30
C LYS A 5 5.69 12.16 -17.42
N LEU A 6 6.69 11.43 -16.95
CA LEU A 6 7.80 11.95 -16.16
C LEU A 6 9.11 11.73 -16.91
N SER A 7 10.06 12.63 -16.68
CA SER A 7 11.46 12.44 -17.08
C SER A 7 12.10 11.33 -16.24
N LEU A 8 13.17 10.71 -16.76
CA LEU A 8 13.91 9.66 -16.06
C LEU A 8 14.38 10.11 -14.66
N GLN A 9 14.83 11.37 -14.54
CA GLN A 9 15.27 11.93 -13.27
C GLN A 9 14.12 12.04 -12.26
N GLN A 10 12.94 12.50 -12.71
CA GLN A 10 11.78 12.60 -11.83
C GLN A 10 11.27 11.22 -11.40
N GLU A 11 11.33 10.23 -12.29
CA GLU A 11 10.96 8.86 -11.98
C GLU A 11 11.90 8.25 -10.93
N GLN A 12 13.21 8.48 -11.06
CA GLN A 12 14.20 8.06 -10.06
C GLN A 12 14.00 8.70 -8.69
N GLU A 13 13.73 10.01 -8.65
CA GLU A 13 13.42 10.71 -7.39
C GLU A 13 12.12 10.18 -6.75
N LEU A 14 11.10 9.89 -7.57
CA LEU A 14 9.88 9.28 -7.07
C LEU A 14 10.12 7.89 -6.47
N VAL A 15 10.96 7.06 -7.12
CA VAL A 15 11.38 5.76 -6.56
C VAL A 15 12.06 5.94 -5.21
N ARG A 16 13.08 6.81 -5.12
CA ARG A 16 13.80 7.09 -3.86
C ARG A 16 12.86 7.58 -2.75
N TYR A 17 11.89 8.41 -3.10
CA TYR A 17 10.87 8.86 -2.14
C TYR A 17 9.97 7.71 -1.67
N THR A 18 9.52 6.84 -2.58
CA THR A 18 8.72 5.66 -2.21
C THR A 18 9.49 4.69 -1.31
N GLU A 19 10.80 4.52 -1.53
CA GLU A 19 11.68 3.73 -0.68
C GLU A 19 11.77 4.34 0.73
N THR A 20 12.00 5.64 0.83
CA THR A 20 12.05 6.37 2.11
C THR A 20 10.75 6.21 2.91
N LEU A 21 9.59 6.33 2.26
CA LEU A 21 8.29 6.12 2.90
C LEU A 21 8.11 4.67 3.38
N THR A 22 8.57 3.73 2.55
CA THR A 22 8.51 2.31 2.84
C THR A 22 9.41 1.94 4.04
N GLU A 23 10.61 2.51 4.12
CA GLU A 23 11.52 2.42 5.28
C GLU A 23 10.87 2.91 6.57
N ARG A 24 10.14 4.04 6.50
CA ARG A 24 9.35 4.60 7.60
C ARG A 24 8.10 3.80 7.97
N ARG A 25 7.90 2.62 7.38
CA ARG A 25 6.73 1.73 7.57
C ARG A 25 5.41 2.35 7.09
N ILE A 26 5.47 3.25 6.11
CA ILE A 26 4.30 3.88 5.49
C ILE A 26 4.40 3.70 3.96
N PRO A 27 4.34 2.45 3.45
CA PRO A 27 4.42 2.23 2.01
C PRO A 27 3.26 2.94 1.29
N PRO A 28 3.53 3.77 0.27
CA PRO A 28 2.53 4.61 -0.38
C PRO A 28 1.59 3.78 -1.26
N THR A 29 0.28 3.98 -1.19
CA THR A 29 -0.67 3.23 -2.02
C THR A 29 -0.55 3.52 -3.53
N ARG A 30 -1.18 2.71 -4.39
CA ARG A 30 -1.17 2.92 -5.85
C ARG A 30 -1.73 4.31 -6.20
N GLU A 31 -2.78 4.70 -5.48
CA GLU A 31 -3.41 6.01 -5.58
C GLU A 31 -2.47 7.14 -5.13
N MET A 32 -1.74 6.95 -4.02
CA MET A 32 -0.71 7.92 -3.60
C MET A 32 0.39 8.08 -4.65
N ILE A 33 0.90 6.98 -5.23
CA ILE A 33 1.88 7.02 -6.32
C ILE A 33 1.34 7.81 -7.52
N ARG A 34 0.09 7.58 -7.90
CA ARG A 34 -0.58 8.33 -8.98
C ARG A 34 -0.68 9.83 -8.65
N ASN A 35 -1.03 10.17 -7.42
CA ASN A 35 -1.16 11.56 -6.97
C ASN A 35 0.20 12.28 -6.95
N PHE A 36 1.25 11.60 -6.51
CA PHE A 36 2.62 12.14 -6.56
C PHE A 36 3.05 12.38 -8.00
N ALA A 37 2.90 11.38 -8.88
CA ALA A 37 3.22 11.49 -10.29
C ALA A 37 2.43 12.62 -10.98
N SER A 38 1.14 12.75 -10.67
CA SER A 38 0.29 13.83 -11.23
C SER A 38 0.73 15.22 -10.75
N THR A 39 1.16 15.32 -9.49
CA THR A 39 1.66 16.57 -8.90
C THR A 39 2.98 17.01 -9.53
N ILE A 40 3.87 16.06 -9.83
CA ILE A 40 5.16 16.30 -10.48
C ILE A 40 4.95 16.67 -11.96
N ALA A 41 4.07 15.94 -12.67
CA ALA A 41 3.76 16.15 -14.08
C ALA A 41 2.89 17.40 -14.33
N LYS A 42 2.25 17.95 -13.28
CA LYS A 42 1.25 19.04 -13.36
C LYS A 42 0.02 18.69 -14.20
N GLU A 43 -0.25 17.40 -14.35
CA GLU A 43 -1.37 16.87 -15.12
C GLU A 43 -1.78 15.49 -14.61
N PRO A 44 -3.04 15.04 -14.83
CA PRO A 44 -3.47 13.73 -14.40
C PRO A 44 -2.70 12.61 -15.11
N VAL A 45 -2.30 11.61 -14.32
CA VAL A 45 -1.59 10.41 -14.78
C VAL A 45 -2.53 9.20 -14.76
N SER A 46 -2.46 8.33 -15.78
CA SER A 46 -3.36 7.18 -15.91
C SER A 46 -3.01 6.02 -14.97
N GLU A 47 -3.97 5.13 -14.72
CA GLU A 47 -3.71 3.82 -14.08
C GLU A 47 -2.66 3.01 -14.83
N SER A 48 -2.69 3.05 -16.16
CA SER A 48 -1.73 2.33 -17.00
C SER A 48 -0.29 2.79 -16.77
N TRP A 49 -0.07 4.08 -16.52
CA TRP A 49 1.25 4.59 -16.14
C TRP A 49 1.68 4.06 -14.77
N VAL A 50 0.78 4.05 -13.77
CA VAL A 50 1.07 3.51 -12.42
C VAL A 50 1.47 2.05 -12.49
N THR A 51 0.78 1.24 -13.30
CA THR A 51 1.16 -0.16 -13.52
C THR A 51 2.52 -0.29 -14.18
N ARG A 52 2.85 0.55 -15.17
CA ARG A 52 4.19 0.57 -15.80
C ARG A 52 5.28 1.02 -14.84
N PHE A 53 5.01 1.98 -13.96
CA PHE A 53 5.94 2.43 -12.93
C PHE A 53 6.19 1.32 -11.90
N ILE A 54 5.14 0.62 -11.45
CA ILE A 54 5.29 -0.41 -10.42
C ILE A 54 5.98 -1.67 -10.96
N ASN A 55 5.71 -2.12 -12.19
CA ASN A 55 6.18 -3.40 -12.70
C ASN A 55 7.72 -3.60 -12.60
N PRO A 56 8.57 -2.65 -13.06
CA PRO A 56 10.03 -2.73 -12.92
C PRO A 56 10.50 -2.69 -11.47
N HIS A 57 9.78 -1.98 -10.59
CA HIS A 57 10.13 -1.77 -9.18
C HIS A 57 9.39 -2.74 -8.22
N SER A 58 8.66 -3.71 -8.77
CA SER A 58 7.64 -4.51 -8.07
C SER A 58 8.20 -5.43 -6.99
N VAL A 59 9.44 -5.92 -7.17
CA VAL A 59 10.09 -6.85 -6.22
C VAL A 59 10.27 -6.21 -4.84
N HIS A 60 10.51 -4.89 -4.79
CA HIS A 60 10.76 -4.16 -3.54
C HIS A 60 9.52 -3.47 -2.98
N LEU A 61 8.61 -3.00 -3.85
CA LEU A 61 7.42 -2.26 -3.42
C LEU A 61 6.26 -3.20 -3.07
N VAL A 62 5.87 -4.16 -3.92
CA VAL A 62 4.63 -4.95 -3.72
C VAL A 62 4.75 -5.97 -2.58
N SER A 63 5.93 -6.60 -2.45
CA SER A 63 6.19 -7.60 -1.40
C SER A 63 5.98 -7.03 0.01
N ARG A 64 6.36 -5.77 0.24
CA ARG A 64 6.26 -5.11 1.56
C ARG A 64 4.82 -4.72 1.94
N TRP A 65 3.93 -4.56 0.96
CA TRP A 65 2.54 -4.20 1.22
C TRP A 65 1.73 -5.42 1.63
N ALA A 66 1.93 -6.54 0.94
CA ALA A 66 1.33 -7.82 1.31
C ALA A 66 1.71 -8.19 2.74
N THR A 67 2.99 -8.04 3.12
CA THR A 67 3.45 -8.29 4.50
C THR A 67 2.78 -7.37 5.52
N SER A 68 2.63 -6.08 5.22
CA SER A 68 2.02 -5.14 6.18
C SER A 68 0.52 -5.39 6.36
N MET A 69 -0.22 -5.67 5.28
CA MET A 69 -1.64 -5.99 5.35
C MET A 69 -1.88 -7.34 6.02
N ASP A 70 -1.08 -8.35 5.72
CA ASP A 70 -1.19 -9.67 6.36
C ASP A 70 -0.83 -9.61 7.85
N ARG A 71 0.16 -8.79 8.24
CA ARG A 71 0.47 -8.53 9.66
C ARG A 71 -0.72 -7.92 10.40
N ASN A 72 -1.36 -6.91 9.81
CA ASN A 72 -2.55 -6.28 10.39
C ASN A 72 -3.72 -7.28 10.49
N ARG A 73 -3.90 -8.10 9.45
CA ARG A 73 -4.89 -9.19 9.44
C ARG A 73 -4.64 -10.17 10.58
N HIS A 74 -3.40 -10.61 10.77
CA HIS A 74 -3.04 -11.53 11.85
C HIS A 74 -3.24 -10.94 13.26
N GLN A 75 -3.00 -9.64 13.45
CA GLN A 75 -3.27 -8.98 14.73
C GLN A 75 -4.76 -8.79 15.01
N ALA A 76 -5.56 -8.55 13.97
CA ALA A 76 -7.01 -8.48 14.09
C ALA A 76 -7.61 -9.87 14.40
N ASP A 77 -7.04 -10.91 13.80
CA ASP A 77 -7.48 -12.30 13.92
C ASP A 77 -6.96 -12.96 15.21
N SER A 78 -7.36 -12.41 16.36
CA SER A 78 -7.00 -12.96 17.66
C SER A 78 -8.03 -13.97 18.14
N GLY A 79 -7.65 -15.25 18.17
CA GLY A 79 -8.46 -16.33 18.74
C GLY A 79 -9.00 -16.01 20.13
N ALA A 80 -8.17 -15.40 20.99
CA ALA A 80 -8.56 -15.00 22.34
C ALA A 80 -9.73 -14.00 22.37
N LYS A 81 -9.78 -13.05 21.42
CA LYS A 81 -10.90 -12.10 21.32
C LYS A 81 -12.20 -12.80 20.92
N TYR A 82 -12.14 -13.74 19.97
CA TYR A 82 -13.31 -14.52 19.58
C TYR A 82 -13.81 -15.40 20.73
N SER A 83 -12.91 -16.10 21.42
CA SER A 83 -13.26 -16.91 22.59
C SER A 83 -13.93 -16.08 23.67
N LEU A 84 -13.39 -14.89 23.98
CA LEU A 84 -14.00 -13.99 24.95
C LEU A 84 -15.40 -13.53 24.53
N TYR A 85 -15.58 -13.14 23.27
CA TYR A 85 -16.89 -12.74 22.73
C TYR A 85 -17.93 -13.85 22.86
N PHE A 86 -17.59 -15.08 22.45
CA PHE A 86 -18.53 -16.21 22.51
C PHE A 86 -18.84 -16.65 23.95
N ASN A 87 -17.89 -16.52 24.88
CA ASN A 87 -18.14 -16.76 26.30
C ASN A 87 -19.14 -15.75 26.85
N LEU A 88 -18.90 -14.45 26.63
CA LEU A 88 -19.81 -13.38 27.06
C LEU A 88 -21.21 -13.51 26.44
N LEU A 89 -21.29 -13.92 25.18
CA LEU A 89 -22.55 -14.16 24.49
C LEU A 89 -23.31 -15.33 25.13
N ARG A 90 -22.62 -16.42 25.46
CA ARG A 90 -23.21 -17.59 26.13
C ARG A 90 -23.75 -17.22 27.51
N ASP A 91 -22.97 -16.46 28.28
CA ASP A 91 -23.37 -16.01 29.61
C ASP A 91 -24.64 -15.14 29.54
N LYS A 92 -24.73 -14.24 28.55
CA LYS A 92 -25.92 -13.41 28.32
C LYS A 92 -27.17 -14.18 27.92
N ILE A 93 -27.03 -15.25 27.13
CA ILE A 93 -28.17 -16.07 26.69
C ILE A 93 -28.66 -16.99 27.83
N SER A 94 -27.79 -17.25 28.82
CA SER A 94 -28.07 -18.11 29.97
C SER A 94 -28.66 -17.35 31.18
N GLN A 95 -28.76 -16.01 31.09
CA GLN A 95 -29.45 -15.14 32.06
C GLN A 95 -30.90 -14.89 31.62
#